data_AF-A0A4P6DVB9-F1
#
_entry.id   AF-A0A4P6DVB9-F1
#
_cell.length_a   1.000
_cell.length_b   1.000
_cell.length_c   1.000
_cell.angle_alpha   90.00
_cell.angle_beta   90.00
_cell.angle_gamma   90.00
#
_symmetry.space_group_name_H-M   'P 1'
#
loop_
_entity.id
_entity.type
_entity.pdbx_description
1 polymer ?
#
loop_
_entity_poly.entity_id
_entity_poly.type
_entity_poly.pdbx_seq_one_letter_code
_entity_poly.pdbx_strand_id
1 'polypeptide(L)'
;MKTAKSDEDLDRIFEEGEESILDYADMSSLRHPNRERNALKALSVQLPEWLVGVLDGEAARMGISRQAVMKVWLTERADSLVKA
;
A
#
# COMPACT_ATOMS: atom_id res chain seq x y z
N MET A 1 -23.70 10.39 -13.31
CA MET A 1 -24.00 9.14 -12.58
C MET A 1 -25.48 8.85 -12.75
N LYS A 2 -25.81 7.72 -13.37
CA LYS A 2 -27.19 7.22 -13.48
C LYS A 2 -27.60 6.59 -12.15
N THR A 3 -28.91 6.40 -11.96
CA THR A 3 -29.47 5.81 -10.73
C THR A 3 -30.28 4.56 -11.08
N ALA A 4 -29.95 3.44 -10.48
CA ALA A 4 -30.78 2.23 -10.52
C ALA A 4 -31.82 2.26 -9.39
N LYS A 5 -32.95 1.59 -9.57
CA LYS A 5 -34.04 1.57 -8.58
C LYS A 5 -33.89 0.43 -7.56
N SER A 6 -33.22 -0.67 -7.91
CA SER A 6 -32.91 -1.79 -7.02
C SER A 6 -31.60 -2.50 -7.43
N ASP A 7 -31.11 -3.39 -6.57
CA ASP A 7 -29.93 -4.23 -6.85
C ASP A 7 -30.18 -5.17 -8.04
N GLU A 8 -31.40 -5.70 -8.16
CA GLU A 8 -31.81 -6.58 -9.28
C GLU A 8 -31.80 -5.86 -10.64
N ASP A 9 -32.09 -4.55 -10.65
CA ASP A 9 -31.97 -3.73 -11.86
C ASP A 9 -30.51 -3.59 -12.31
N LEU A 10 -29.58 -3.45 -11.36
CA LEU A 10 -28.14 -3.36 -11.63
C LEU A 10 -27.60 -4.68 -12.17
N ASP A 11 -27.99 -5.82 -11.58
CA ASP A 11 -27.61 -7.15 -12.05
C ASP A 11 -28.10 -7.40 -13.47
N ARG A 12 -29.35 -7.03 -13.77
CA ARG A 12 -29.90 -7.15 -15.12
C ARG A 12 -29.11 -6.30 -16.13
N ILE A 13 -28.77 -5.05 -15.79
CA ILE A 13 -27.97 -4.17 -16.65
C ILE A 13 -26.57 -4.76 -16.90
N PHE A 14 -25.97 -5.39 -15.90
CA PHE A 14 -24.68 -6.07 -16.03
C PHE A 14 -24.75 -7.28 -16.98
N GLU A 15 -25.80 -8.08 -16.87
CA GLU A 15 -25.98 -9.31 -17.66
C GLU A 15 -26.40 -9.04 -19.11
N GLU A 16 -27.28 -8.06 -19.35
CA GLU A 16 -27.77 -7.69 -20.68
C GLU A 16 -26.67 -7.12 -21.57
N GLY A 17 -25.67 -6.44 -20.98
CA GLY A 17 -24.51 -5.89 -21.70
C GLY A 17 -24.83 -4.75 -22.68
N GLU A 18 -26.08 -4.30 -22.74
CA GLU A 18 -26.53 -3.18 -23.58
C GLU A 18 -26.09 -1.81 -23.02
N GLU A 19 -25.84 -1.75 -21.71
CA GLU A 19 -25.42 -0.55 -21.00
C GLU A 19 -24.20 -0.83 -20.11
N SER A 20 -23.30 0.15 -20.01
CA SER A 20 -22.16 0.04 -19.10
C SER A 20 -22.59 0.25 -17.66
N ILE A 21 -22.37 -0.75 -16.81
CA ILE A 21 -22.57 -0.63 -15.35
C ILE A 21 -21.73 0.49 -14.73
N LEU A 22 -20.64 0.92 -15.39
CA LEU A 22 -19.79 2.02 -14.93
C LEU A 22 -20.51 3.37 -14.94
N ASP A 23 -21.57 3.54 -15.73
CA ASP A 23 -22.37 4.78 -15.76
C ASP A 23 -23.15 5.01 -14.45
N TYR A 24 -23.33 3.96 -13.65
CA TYR A 24 -23.99 3.96 -12.33
C TYR A 24 -22.99 4.06 -11.17
N ALA A 25 -21.69 3.88 -11.42
CA ALA A 25 -20.66 3.95 -10.39
C ALA A 25 -20.16 5.40 -10.19
N ASP A 26 -19.99 5.81 -8.92
CA ASP A 26 -19.32 7.08 -8.60
C ASP A 26 -17.80 6.95 -8.75
N MET A 27 -17.32 7.36 -9.92
CA MET A 27 -15.89 7.33 -10.26
C MET A 27 -15.08 8.43 -9.58
N SER A 28 -15.71 9.42 -8.94
CA SER A 28 -14.99 10.54 -8.28
C SER A 28 -14.22 10.08 -7.03
N SER A 29 -14.66 8.99 -6.41
CA SER A 29 -14.05 8.38 -5.22
C SER A 29 -13.14 7.21 -5.52
N LEU A 30 -12.83 6.93 -6.81
CA LEU A 30 -11.91 5.88 -7.20
C LEU A 30 -10.55 6.06 -6.51
N ARG A 31 -10.15 5.01 -5.81
CA ARG A 31 -8.83 4.88 -5.19
C ARG A 31 -8.26 3.53 -5.60
N HIS A 32 -6.94 3.42 -5.58
CA HIS A 32 -6.26 2.14 -5.69
C HIS A 32 -5.72 1.79 -4.29
N PRO A 33 -6.51 1.11 -3.43
CA PRO A 33 -6.14 0.90 -2.04
C PRO A 33 -4.79 0.19 -1.89
N ASN A 34 -4.47 -0.66 -2.87
CA ASN A 34 -3.22 -1.42 -2.91
C ASN A 34 -2.00 -0.60 -3.38
N ARG A 35 -2.21 0.54 -4.07
CA ARG A 35 -1.12 1.48 -4.43
C ARG A 35 -0.80 2.42 -3.28
N GLU A 36 -1.79 2.82 -2.49
CA GLU A 36 -1.60 3.74 -1.36
C GLU A 36 -0.90 3.08 -0.18
N ARG A 37 -1.23 1.83 0.14
CA ARG A 37 -0.55 1.06 1.20
C ARG A 37 0.89 0.70 0.86
N ASN A 38 1.20 0.55 -0.43
CA ASN A 38 2.54 0.20 -0.93
C ASN A 38 3.30 1.40 -1.51
N ALA A 39 2.80 2.62 -1.31
CA ALA A 39 3.47 3.81 -1.77
C ALA A 39 4.80 3.98 -1.01
N LEU A 40 5.91 3.77 -1.72
CA LEU A 40 7.24 3.98 -1.17
C LEU A 40 7.45 5.48 -0.96
N LYS A 41 7.51 5.92 0.30
CA LYS A 41 7.86 7.30 0.65
C LYS A 41 9.33 7.36 1.05
N ALA A 42 10.10 8.19 0.34
CA ALA A 42 11.49 8.45 0.69
C ALA A 42 11.56 9.24 2.01
N LEU A 43 12.50 8.85 2.86
CA LEU A 43 12.76 9.51 4.14
C LEU A 43 14.25 9.83 4.22
N SER A 44 14.57 11.10 4.45
CA SER A 44 15.94 11.53 4.79
C SER A 44 16.04 11.64 6.31
N VAL A 45 17.00 10.92 6.90
CA VAL A 45 17.26 10.93 8.35
C VAL A 45 18.74 11.21 8.62
N GLN A 46 19.00 11.87 9.75
CA GLN A 46 20.32 12.03 10.33
C GLN A 46 20.45 11.00 11.47
N LEU A 47 21.52 10.21 11.48
CA LEU A 47 21.79 9.19 12.50
C LEU A 47 23.19 9.39 13.09
N PRO A 48 23.41 9.08 14.37
CA PRO A 48 24.75 9.04 14.94
C PRO A 48 25.66 8.05 14.20
N GLU A 49 26.96 8.36 14.13
CA GLU A 49 27.94 7.54 13.40
C GLU A 49 27.99 6.09 13.87
N TRP A 50 27.94 5.85 15.18
CA TRP A 50 27.96 4.50 15.74
C TRP A 50 26.79 3.64 15.22
N LEU A 51 25.62 4.24 15.04
CA LEU A 51 24.44 3.52 14.57
C LEU A 51 24.54 3.20 13.08
N VAL A 52 25.12 4.10 12.28
CA VAL A 52 25.44 3.83 10.87
C VAL A 52 26.42 2.67 10.78
N GLY A 53 27.44 2.63 11.64
CA GLY A 53 28.40 1.52 11.70
C GLY A 53 27.74 0.18 12.02
N VAL A 54 26.75 0.15 12.93
CA VAL A 54 25.95 -1.06 13.22
C VAL A 54 25.18 -1.52 12.00
N LEU A 55 24.50 -0.61 11.29
CA LEU A 55 23.72 -0.94 10.10
C LEU A 55 24.61 -1.46 8.95
N ASP A 56 25.80 -0.89 8.78
CA ASP A 56 26.77 -1.31 7.77
C ASP A 56 27.35 -2.68 8.07
N GLY A 57 27.71 -2.94 9.32
CA GLY A 57 28.19 -4.25 9.76
C GLY A 57 27.16 -5.35 9.49
N GLU A 58 25.89 -5.08 9.78
CA GLU A 58 24.81 -6.04 9.54
C GLU A 58 24.54 -6.24 8.04
N ALA A 59 24.55 -5.15 7.28
CA ALA A 59 24.39 -5.19 5.83
C ALA A 59 25.48 -6.06 5.18
N ALA A 60 26.75 -5.88 5.60
CA ALA A 60 27.87 -6.69 5.14
C ALA A 60 27.72 -8.15 5.55
N ARG A 61 27.30 -8.44 6.79
CA ARG A 61 27.09 -9.80 7.30
C ARG A 61 26.00 -10.55 6.53
N MET A 62 24.93 -9.86 6.17
CA MET A 62 23.80 -10.43 5.41
C MET A 62 24.02 -10.41 3.89
N GLY A 63 25.01 -9.67 3.39
CA GLY A 63 25.23 -9.49 1.96
C GLY A 63 24.13 -8.66 1.27
N ILE A 64 23.48 -7.75 1.99
CA ILE A 64 22.39 -6.90 1.48
C ILE A 64 22.70 -5.41 1.68
N SER A 65 21.87 -4.53 1.13
CA SER A 65 22.06 -3.08 1.31
C SER A 65 21.66 -2.61 2.72
N ARG A 66 22.27 -1.52 3.18
CA ARG A 66 21.88 -0.82 4.43
C ARG A 66 20.37 -0.52 4.48
N GLN A 67 19.79 -0.10 3.35
CA GLN A 67 18.36 0.19 3.24
C GLN A 67 17.50 -1.06 3.44
N ALA A 68 17.95 -2.23 3.00
CA ALA A 68 17.24 -3.49 3.22
C ALA A 68 17.24 -3.86 4.71
N VAL A 69 18.38 -3.76 5.39
CA VAL A 69 18.47 -3.95 6.85
C VAL A 69 17.53 -3.00 7.58
N MET A 70 17.58 -1.70 7.26
CA MET A 70 16.69 -0.70 7.84
C MET A 70 15.22 -1.06 7.64
N LYS A 71 14.84 -1.50 6.43
CA LYS A 71 13.45 -1.87 6.13
C LYS A 71 12.99 -3.05 6.97
N VAL A 72 13.82 -4.09 7.12
CA VAL A 72 13.48 -5.28 7.91
C VAL A 72 13.27 -4.88 9.37
N TRP A 73 14.24 -4.22 10.00
CA TRP A 73 14.15 -3.86 11.42
C TRP A 73 13.00 -2.89 11.72
N LEU A 74 12.77 -1.89 10.85
CA LEU A 74 11.63 -0.98 11.01
C LEU A 74 10.30 -1.72 10.89
N THR A 75 10.20 -2.71 9.99
CA THR A 75 8.98 -3.52 9.83
C THR A 75 8.75 -4.40 11.04
N GLU A 76 9.78 -5.12 11.52
CA GLU A 76 9.69 -5.96 12.73
C GLU A 76 9.27 -5.14 13.94
N ARG A 77 9.84 -3.94 14.10
CA ARG A 77 9.46 -3.03 15.18
C ARG A 77 8.03 -2.54 15.02
N ALA A 78 7.60 -2.14 13.82
CA ALA A 78 6.24 -1.69 13.56
C ALA A 78 5.21 -2.81 13.82
N ASP A 79 5.47 -4.03 13.36
CA ASP A 79 4.61 -5.19 13.58
C ASP A 79 4.46 -5.50 15.08
N SER A 80 5.53 -5.35 15.86
CA SER A 80 5.47 -5.51 17.32
C SER A 80 4.59 -4.48 18.02
N LEU A 81 4.41 -3.29 17.43
CA LEU A 81 3.55 -2.23 17.97
C LEU A 81 2.09 -2.43 17.59
N VAL A 82 1.80 -3.02 16.43
CA VAL A 82 0.43 -3.27 15.96
C VAL A 82 -0.20 -4.49 16.64
N LYS A 83 0.63 -5.44 17.09
CA LYS A 83 0.18 -6.68 17.76
C LYS A 83 0.01 -6.54 19.28
N ALA A 84 0.34 -5.39 19.86
CA ALA A 84 0.18 -5.07 21.28
C ALA A 84 -1.11 -4.30 21.53
#